data_AF-A0A944BR52-F1
#
_entry.id   AF-A0A944BR52-F1
#
_cell.length_a   1.000
_cell.length_b   1.000
_cell.length_c   1.000
_cell.angle_alpha   90.00
_cell.angle_beta   90.00
_cell.angle_gamma   90.00
#
_symmetry.space_group_name_H-M   'P 1'
#
loop_
_entity.id
_entity.type
_entity.pdbx_description
1 polymer ?
#
loop_
_entity_poly.entity_id
_entity_poly.type
_entity_poly.pdbx_seq_one_letter_code
_entity_poly.pdbx_strand_id
1 'polypeptide(L)'
;MNEFIISCCSTADLSREVLKENNIEYTCFHYNIDGKDCLDDLGETMPISEFYKKMSEGAEPTTSQVSVGQYTEFFEKFIKEGKAVLHISLSSGISGSYNSALIAKQEILDKYPDAKLTVVDSISASSGYGLLVTLAADMRAKGKSYEETIEF
;
A
#
# COMPACT_ATOMS: atom_id res chain seq x y z
N MET A 1 -24.37 -0.52 -5.23
CA MET A 1 -23.12 -1.27 -5.43
C MET A 1 -22.27 -1.04 -4.20
N ASN A 2 -21.78 -2.08 -3.55
CA ASN A 2 -20.90 -1.91 -2.39
C ASN A 2 -19.55 -1.39 -2.90
N GLU A 3 -19.21 -0.16 -2.53
CA GLU A 3 -17.93 0.46 -2.83
C GLU A 3 -16.82 -0.31 -2.08
N PHE A 4 -15.86 -0.89 -2.81
CA PHE A 4 -14.71 -1.57 -2.23
C PHE A 4 -13.50 -0.65 -2.19
N ILE A 5 -12.61 -0.91 -1.24
CA ILE A 5 -11.37 -0.17 -1.04
C ILE A 5 -10.30 -0.73 -1.96
N ILE A 6 -9.64 0.18 -2.68
CA ILE A 6 -8.37 -0.10 -3.34
C ILE A 6 -7.29 0.50 -2.46
N SER A 7 -6.29 -0.30 -2.14
CA SER A 7 -5.16 0.15 -1.35
C SER A 7 -3.82 -0.30 -1.88
N CYS A 8 -2.79 0.46 -1.51
CA CYS A 8 -1.41 0.20 -1.90
C CYS A 8 -0.45 0.55 -0.74
N CYS A 9 0.83 0.64 -1.07
CA CYS A 9 1.91 1.08 -0.18
C CYS A 9 2.54 2.35 -0.77
N SER A 10 3.26 3.11 0.05
CA SER A 10 3.96 4.33 -0.38
C SER A 10 4.89 4.11 -1.58
N THR A 11 5.49 2.94 -1.68
CA THR A 11 6.37 2.51 -2.80
C THR A 11 5.67 2.34 -4.15
N ALA A 12 4.37 2.66 -4.25
CA ALA A 12 3.67 2.83 -5.52
C ALA A 12 4.09 4.12 -6.24
N ASP A 13 4.78 5.02 -5.54
CA ASP A 13 5.29 6.31 -6.02
C ASP A 13 4.19 7.15 -6.71
N LEU A 14 2.97 7.03 -6.20
CA LEU A 14 1.85 7.89 -6.57
C LEU A 14 1.85 9.13 -5.68
N SER A 15 1.57 10.30 -6.27
CA SER A 15 1.42 11.50 -5.47
C SER A 15 0.16 11.43 -4.60
N ARG A 16 0.14 12.22 -3.52
CA ARG A 16 -1.02 12.29 -2.62
C ARG A 16 -2.28 12.76 -3.33
N GLU A 17 -2.13 13.67 -4.28
CA GLU A 17 -3.22 14.16 -5.12
C GLU A 17 -3.83 13.00 -5.91
N VAL A 18 -3.00 12.19 -6.57
CA VAL A 18 -3.47 11.02 -7.34
C VAL A 18 -4.19 10.02 -6.44
N LEU A 19 -3.62 9.70 -5.28
CA LEU A 19 -4.25 8.78 -4.32
C LEU A 19 -5.62 9.29 -3.86
N LYS A 20 -5.69 10.59 -3.51
CA LYS A 20 -6.91 11.23 -3.03
C LYS A 20 -8.00 11.33 -4.11
N GLU A 21 -7.64 11.78 -5.31
CA GLU A 21 -8.57 11.93 -6.44
C GLU A 21 -9.19 10.60 -6.87
N ASN A 22 -8.41 9.51 -6.75
CA ASN A 22 -8.86 8.18 -7.14
C ASN A 22 -9.43 7.37 -5.96
N ASN A 23 -9.59 7.95 -4.77
CA ASN A 23 -10.05 7.27 -3.55
C ASN A 23 -9.25 5.98 -3.26
N ILE A 24 -7.92 6.08 -3.33
CA ILE A 24 -6.96 5.00 -3.06
C ILE A 24 -6.35 5.23 -1.67
N GLU A 25 -6.38 4.19 -0.86
CA GLU A 25 -5.81 4.19 0.48
C GLU A 25 -4.38 3.64 0.46
N TYR A 26 -3.53 4.02 1.40
CA TYR A 26 -2.15 3.53 1.40
C TYR A 26 -1.59 3.35 2.81
N THR A 27 -0.59 2.48 2.92
CA THR A 27 0.25 2.32 4.10
C THR A 27 1.68 2.75 3.80
N CYS A 28 2.37 3.33 4.78
CA CYS A 28 3.73 3.84 4.62
C CYS A 28 4.75 2.75 4.89
N PHE A 29 5.74 2.64 4.00
CA PHE A 29 7.01 2.01 4.35
C PHE A 29 7.79 2.86 5.35
N HIS A 30 8.90 2.31 5.84
CA HIS A 30 9.78 3.02 6.76
C HIS A 30 11.17 3.10 6.16
N TYR A 31 11.89 4.15 6.54
CA TYR A 31 13.32 4.25 6.30
C TYR A 31 14.01 4.80 7.55
N ASN A 32 15.26 4.41 7.74
CA ASN A 32 16.16 5.00 8.71
C ASN A 32 17.17 5.87 7.96
N ILE A 33 17.37 7.09 8.42
CA ILE A 33 18.42 7.98 7.93
C ILE A 33 19.07 8.70 9.12
N ASP A 34 20.40 8.68 9.19
CA ASP A 34 21.17 9.25 10.31
C ASP A 34 20.73 8.72 11.70
N GLY A 35 20.32 7.46 11.78
CA GLY A 35 19.84 6.83 13.02
C GLY A 35 18.43 7.22 13.43
N LYS A 36 17.66 7.90 12.56
CA LYS A 36 16.27 8.28 12.79
C LYS A 36 15.33 7.47 11.93
N ASP A 37 14.41 6.76 12.56
CA ASP A 37 13.31 6.09 11.87
C ASP A 37 12.28 7.11 11.40
N CYS A 38 11.90 6.99 10.13
CA CYS A 38 11.00 7.88 9.42
C CYS A 38 9.97 7.05 8.65
N LEU A 39 8.80 7.64 8.42
CA LEU A 39 7.82 7.09 7.50
C LEU A 39 8.08 7.61 6.10
N ASP A 40 7.95 6.73 5.11
CA ASP A 40 7.76 7.10 3.73
C ASP A 40 6.31 7.58 3.55
N ASP A 41 6.04 8.79 4.04
CA ASP A 41 4.74 9.46 4.02
C ASP A 41 4.56 10.36 2.80
N LEU A 42 5.21 9.98 1.69
CA LEU A 42 5.16 10.67 0.40
C LEU A 42 5.70 12.12 0.48
N GLY A 43 6.62 12.36 1.41
CA GLY A 43 7.34 13.62 1.55
C GLY A 43 6.69 14.64 2.49
N GLU A 44 5.71 14.22 3.30
CA GLU A 44 5.03 15.10 4.26
C GLU A 44 5.94 15.48 5.43
N THR A 45 6.63 14.50 6.03
CA THR A 45 7.53 14.76 7.16
C THR A 45 8.90 15.22 6.69
N MET A 46 9.42 14.62 5.62
CA MET A 46 10.72 14.99 5.03
C MET A 46 10.55 15.22 3.54
N PRO A 47 10.72 16.46 3.03
CA PRO A 47 10.66 16.72 1.61
C PRO A 47 11.61 15.79 0.84
N ILE A 48 11.15 15.24 -0.28
CA ILE A 48 11.93 14.29 -1.09
C ILE A 48 13.29 14.90 -1.50
N SER A 49 13.33 16.20 -1.79
CA SER A 49 14.57 16.92 -2.10
C SER A 49 15.55 16.98 -0.93
N GLU A 50 15.06 17.06 0.31
CA GLU A 50 15.89 17.02 1.51
C GLU A 50 16.46 15.62 1.74
N PHE A 51 15.64 14.57 1.57
CA PHE A 51 16.10 13.18 1.65
C PHE A 51 17.27 12.93 0.68
N TYR A 52 17.11 13.28 -0.61
CA TYR A 52 18.16 13.12 -1.60
C TYR A 52 19.37 14.04 -1.36
N LYS A 53 19.17 15.24 -0.80
CA LYS A 53 20.27 16.10 -0.39
C LYS A 53 21.12 15.42 0.69
N LYS A 54 20.50 14.86 1.73
CA LYS A 54 21.20 14.12 2.79
C LYS A 54 22.01 12.95 2.22
N MET A 55 21.44 12.19 1.29
CA MET A 55 22.16 11.12 0.59
C MET A 55 23.38 11.66 -0.17
N SER A 56 23.24 12.78 -0.88
CA SER A 56 24.35 13.41 -1.60
C SER A 56 25.45 13.95 -0.67
N GLU A 57 25.11 14.24 0.59
CA GLU A 57 26.04 14.68 1.64
C GLU A 57 26.64 13.49 2.44
N GLY A 58 26.32 12.26 2.06
CA GLY A 58 26.93 11.03 2.59
C GLY A 58 26.05 10.20 3.53
N ALA A 59 24.76 10.53 3.69
CA ALA A 59 23.84 9.68 4.43
C ALA A 59 23.58 8.36 3.68
N GLU A 60 23.59 7.24 4.40
CA GLU A 60 23.32 5.89 3.88
C GLU A 60 22.00 5.37 4.45
N PRO A 61 20.84 5.74 3.87
CA PRO A 61 19.55 5.32 4.39
C PRO A 61 19.33 3.82 4.19
N THR A 62 18.67 3.19 5.16
CA THR A 62 18.18 1.80 5.06
C THR A 62 16.68 1.78 5.11
N THR A 63 16.03 0.80 4.50
CA THR A 63 14.57 0.67 4.49
C THR A 63 14.10 -0.48 5.38
N SER A 64 12.85 -0.39 5.84
CA SER A 64 12.15 -1.54 6.41
C SER A 64 10.71 -1.63 5.90
N GLN A 65 10.26 -2.88 5.75
CA GLN A 65 8.93 -3.21 5.23
C GLN A 65 7.81 -2.77 6.19
N VAL A 66 6.59 -2.72 5.68
CA VAL A 66 5.40 -2.58 6.52
C VAL A 66 5.24 -3.84 7.37
N SER A 67 5.04 -3.68 8.66
CA SER A 67 4.88 -4.82 9.58
C SER A 67 3.50 -5.47 9.46
N VAL A 68 3.39 -6.72 9.94
CA VAL A 68 2.10 -7.43 10.04
C VAL A 68 1.10 -6.61 10.85
N GLY A 69 1.48 -6.11 12.04
CA GLY A 69 0.58 -5.34 12.91
C GLY A 69 0.03 -4.09 12.22
N GLN A 70 0.87 -3.37 11.48
CA GLN A 70 0.42 -2.18 10.72
C GLN A 70 -0.56 -2.55 9.61
N TYR A 71 -0.33 -3.65 8.88
CA TYR A 71 -1.30 -4.14 7.91
C TYR A 71 -2.60 -4.60 8.57
N THR A 72 -2.54 -5.29 9.71
CA THR A 72 -3.72 -5.74 10.45
C THR A 72 -4.57 -4.54 10.86
N GLU A 73 -3.97 -3.51 11.48
CA GLU A 73 -4.68 -2.27 11.82
C GLU A 73 -5.24 -1.56 10.58
N PHE A 74 -4.44 -1.46 9.51
CA PHE A 74 -4.82 -0.81 8.27
C PHE A 74 -5.98 -1.50 7.56
N PHE A 75 -6.02 -2.84 7.50
CA PHE A 75 -7.12 -3.57 6.88
C PHE A 75 -8.36 -3.58 7.78
N GLU A 76 -8.17 -3.77 9.10
CA GLU A 76 -9.27 -3.88 10.06
C GLU A 76 -10.19 -2.65 10.05
N LYS A 77 -9.62 -1.45 9.84
CA LYS A 77 -10.41 -0.20 9.78
C LYS A 77 -11.52 -0.26 8.71
N PHE A 78 -11.23 -0.84 7.54
CA PHE A 78 -12.20 -0.98 6.45
C PHE A 78 -13.13 -2.19 6.63
N ILE A 79 -12.58 -3.29 7.14
CA ILE A 79 -13.36 -4.51 7.37
C ILE A 79 -14.46 -4.27 8.41
N LYS A 80 -14.19 -3.50 9.47
CA LYS A 80 -15.19 -3.09 10.46
C LYS A 80 -16.32 -2.23 9.88
N GLU A 81 -16.07 -1.54 8.77
CA GLU A 81 -17.09 -0.79 8.03
C GLU A 81 -17.86 -1.67 7.02
N GLY A 82 -17.58 -2.97 6.96
CA GLY A 82 -18.18 -3.90 6.00
C GLY A 82 -17.69 -3.72 4.57
N LYS A 83 -16.56 -3.04 4.36
CA LYS A 83 -15.99 -2.80 3.02
C LYS A 83 -15.06 -3.94 2.62
N ALA A 84 -15.17 -4.39 1.36
CA ALA A 84 -14.17 -5.26 0.76
C ALA A 84 -12.88 -4.48 0.48
N VAL A 85 -11.72 -5.15 0.53
CA VAL A 85 -10.40 -4.54 0.31
C VAL A 85 -9.64 -5.31 -0.76
N LEU A 86 -9.15 -4.58 -1.75
CA LEU A 86 -8.16 -5.01 -2.73
C LEU A 86 -6.86 -4.26 -2.43
N HIS A 87 -5.87 -4.96 -1.90
CA HIS A 87 -4.54 -4.42 -1.64
C HIS A 87 -3.58 -4.91 -2.72
N ILE A 88 -2.95 -3.99 -3.44
CA ILE A 88 -1.87 -4.31 -4.36
C ILE A 88 -0.57 -3.96 -3.64
N SER A 89 0.38 -4.89 -3.57
CA SER A 89 1.63 -4.72 -2.81
C SER A 89 2.85 -4.56 -3.70
N LEU A 90 3.92 -4.00 -3.14
CA LEU A 90 5.25 -4.05 -3.76
C LEU A 90 5.66 -5.50 -4.04
N SER A 91 6.38 -5.73 -5.14
CA SER A 91 6.85 -7.06 -5.54
C SER A 91 7.41 -7.89 -4.37
N SER A 92 6.93 -9.12 -4.23
CA SER A 92 7.49 -10.08 -3.27
C SER A 92 8.95 -10.43 -3.56
N GLY A 93 9.41 -10.22 -4.79
CA GLY A 93 10.82 -10.37 -5.19
C GLY A 93 11.73 -9.23 -4.68
N ILE A 94 11.16 -8.15 -4.15
CA ILE A 94 11.89 -6.97 -3.65
C ILE A 94 11.79 -6.85 -2.13
N SER A 95 10.61 -7.12 -1.56
CA SER A 95 10.35 -6.88 -0.14
C SER A 95 9.45 -7.96 0.48
N GLY A 96 9.67 -8.25 1.78
CA GLY A 96 8.79 -9.10 2.58
C GLY A 96 7.45 -8.46 2.95
N SER A 97 7.17 -7.23 2.49
CA SER A 97 5.91 -6.53 2.77
C SER A 97 4.69 -7.30 2.25
N TYR A 98 4.78 -7.93 1.07
CA TYR A 98 3.71 -8.79 0.56
C TYR A 98 3.39 -9.94 1.54
N ASN A 99 4.41 -10.63 2.07
CA ASN A 99 4.21 -11.69 3.05
C ASN A 99 3.62 -11.15 4.36
N SER A 100 4.00 -9.94 4.77
CA SER A 100 3.41 -9.30 5.96
C SER A 100 1.92 -9.01 5.76
N ALA A 101 1.53 -8.55 4.57
CA ALA A 101 0.13 -8.34 4.20
C ALA A 101 -0.66 -9.66 4.14
N LEU A 102 -0.05 -10.76 3.69
CA LEU A 102 -0.68 -12.08 3.70
C LEU A 102 -0.94 -12.61 5.12
N ILE A 103 0.03 -12.45 6.03
CA ILE A 103 -0.15 -12.84 7.45
C ILE A 103 -1.26 -12.00 8.07
N ALA A 104 -1.23 -10.67 7.88
CA ALA A 104 -2.28 -9.77 8.37
C ALA A 104 -3.66 -10.14 7.79
N LYS A 105 -3.74 -10.50 6.50
CA LYS A 105 -4.97 -11.01 5.90
C LYS A 105 -5.48 -12.25 6.63
N GLN A 106 -4.61 -13.20 6.99
CA GLN A 106 -5.02 -14.39 7.73
C GLN A 106 -5.57 -14.02 9.11
N GLU A 107 -4.89 -13.15 9.86
CA GLU A 107 -5.35 -12.66 11.17
C GLU A 107 -6.73 -11.97 11.08
N ILE A 108 -6.96 -11.21 10.01
CA ILE A 108 -8.25 -10.57 9.73
C ILE A 108 -9.34 -11.62 9.46
N LEU A 109 -9.06 -12.63 8.64
CA LEU A 109 -10.05 -13.67 8.30
C LEU A 109 -10.37 -14.59 9.48
N ASP A 110 -9.41 -14.83 10.37
CA ASP A 110 -9.65 -15.58 11.62
C ASP A 110 -10.62 -14.82 12.54
N LYS A 111 -10.55 -13.48 12.56
CA LYS A 111 -11.42 -12.62 13.37
C LYS A 111 -12.74 -12.25 12.69
N TYR A 112 -12.73 -12.13 11.37
CA TYR A 112 -13.85 -11.73 10.53
C TYR A 112 -14.00 -12.71 9.35
N PRO A 113 -14.60 -13.89 9.57
CA PRO A 113 -14.65 -14.95 8.56
C PRO A 113 -15.34 -14.56 7.24
N ASP A 114 -16.28 -13.59 7.30
CA ASP A 114 -17.02 -13.09 6.13
C ASP A 114 -16.32 -11.89 5.43
N ALA A 115 -15.14 -11.48 5.90
CA ALA A 115 -14.43 -10.34 5.32
C ALA A 115 -13.90 -10.66 3.91
N LYS A 116 -14.05 -9.70 3.00
CA LYS A 116 -13.47 -9.76 1.65
C LYS A 116 -12.16 -8.98 1.60
N LEU A 117 -11.03 -9.67 1.62
CA LEU A 117 -9.69 -9.07 1.55
C LEU A 117 -8.81 -9.87 0.57
N THR A 118 -8.29 -9.20 -0.45
CA THR A 118 -7.36 -9.77 -1.44
C THR A 118 -6.08 -8.96 -1.45
N VAL A 119 -4.95 -9.66 -1.43
CA VAL A 119 -3.62 -9.10 -1.51
C VAL A 119 -3.01 -9.59 -2.82
N VAL A 120 -2.73 -8.68 -3.74
CA VAL A 120 -2.11 -8.94 -5.04
C VAL A 120 -0.63 -8.59 -4.97
N ASP A 121 0.22 -9.52 -5.38
CA ASP A 121 1.62 -9.23 -5.64
C ASP A 121 1.73 -8.53 -6.99
N SER A 122 2.22 -7.29 -7.02
CA SER A 122 2.35 -6.55 -8.28
C SER A 122 3.42 -7.11 -9.21
N ILE A 123 4.40 -7.87 -8.68
CA ILE A 123 5.62 -8.26 -9.41
C ILE A 123 6.34 -7.02 -10.01
N SER A 124 6.06 -5.83 -9.46
CA SER A 124 6.52 -4.54 -9.96
C SER A 124 6.95 -3.63 -8.82
N ALA A 125 7.43 -2.44 -9.16
CA ALA A 125 7.85 -1.40 -8.23
C ALA A 125 7.63 -0.01 -8.82
N SER A 126 7.60 1.00 -7.95
CA SER A 126 7.50 2.42 -8.35
C SER A 126 6.34 2.64 -9.34
N SER A 127 6.54 3.43 -10.39
CA SER A 127 5.51 3.78 -11.37
C SER A 127 4.88 2.57 -12.08
N GLY A 128 5.59 1.45 -12.24
CA GLY A 128 5.01 0.23 -12.81
C GLY A 128 3.97 -0.40 -11.88
N TYR A 129 4.24 -0.37 -10.58
CA TYR A 129 3.28 -0.76 -9.54
C TYR A 129 2.16 0.28 -9.40
N GLY A 130 2.49 1.58 -9.37
CA GLY A 130 1.50 2.66 -9.34
C GLY A 130 0.52 2.64 -10.53
N LEU A 131 0.97 2.21 -11.72
CA LEU A 131 0.11 2.02 -12.88
C LEU A 131 -0.96 0.93 -12.63
N LEU A 132 -0.59 -0.19 -12.01
CA LEU A 132 -1.55 -1.25 -11.67
C LEU A 132 -2.58 -0.76 -10.65
N VAL A 133 -2.14 0.04 -9.67
CA VAL A 133 -3.03 0.62 -8.65
C VAL A 133 -4.03 1.59 -9.27
N THR A 134 -3.58 2.49 -10.13
CA THR A 134 -4.46 3.46 -10.81
C THR A 134 -5.39 2.79 -11.81
N LEU A 135 -4.95 1.71 -12.46
CA LEU A 135 -5.80 0.90 -13.35
C LEU A 135 -6.91 0.19 -12.58
N ALA A 136 -6.63 -0.40 -11.42
CA ALA A 136 -7.67 -0.96 -10.55
C ALA A 136 -8.68 0.13 -10.13
N ALA A 137 -8.21 1.34 -9.82
CA ALA A 137 -9.07 2.47 -9.47
C ALA A 137 -9.98 2.92 -10.63
N ASP A 138 -9.43 2.98 -11.84
CA ASP A 138 -10.19 3.26 -13.07
C ASP A 138 -11.24 2.19 -13.36
N MET A 139 -10.91 0.90 -13.17
CA MET A 139 -11.89 -0.19 -13.29
C MET A 139 -13.06 -0.03 -12.31
N ARG A 140 -12.76 0.26 -11.04
CA ARG A 140 -13.78 0.56 -10.03
C ARG A 140 -14.63 1.77 -10.42
N ALA A 141 -14.01 2.84 -10.92
CA ALA A 141 -14.71 4.04 -11.37
C ALA A 141 -15.64 3.77 -12.57
N LYS A 142 -15.27 2.81 -13.43
CA LYS A 142 -16.09 2.29 -14.53
C LYS A 142 -17.20 1.32 -14.09
N GLY A 143 -17.37 1.12 -12.78
CA GLY A 143 -18.42 0.26 -12.21
C GLY A 143 -18.09 -1.24 -12.24
N LYS A 144 -16.83 -1.61 -12.45
CA LYS A 144 -16.39 -3.00 -12.32
C LYS A 144 -16.53 -3.45 -10.88
N SER A 145 -16.98 -4.70 -10.71
CA SER A 145 -17.06 -5.35 -9.42
C SER A 145 -15.67 -5.63 -8.84
N TYR A 146 -15.65 -5.95 -7.54
CA TYR A 146 -14.45 -6.38 -6.84
C TYR A 146 -13.80 -7.58 -7.54
N GLU A 147 -14.60 -8.59 -7.89
CA GLU A 147 -14.16 -9.80 -8.55
C GLU A 147 -13.61 -9.52 -9.96
N GLU A 148 -14.32 -8.72 -10.79
CA GLU A 148 -13.83 -8.33 -12.12
C GLU A 148 -12.51 -7.54 -12.08
N THR A 149 -12.29 -6.76 -11.01
CA THR A 149 -11.06 -5.96 -10.85
C THR A 149 -9.86 -6.82 -10.45
N ILE A 150 -10.08 -7.96 -9.78
CA ILE A 150 -9.02 -8.89 -9.38
C ILE A 150 -8.56 -9.78 -10.55
N GLU A 151 -9.49 -10.16 -11.42
CA GLU A 151 -9.21 -11.09 -12.53
C GLU A 151 -8.44 -10.44 -13.69
N PHE A 152 -8.44 -9.11 -13.77
CA PHE A 152 -7.74 -8.33 -14.79
C PHE A 152 -6.23 -8.27 -14.51
#